data_AF-A0A538SRN3-F1
#
_entry.id   AF-A0A538SRN3-F1
#
_cell.length_a   1.000
_cell.length_b   1.000
_cell.length_c   1.000
_cell.angle_alpha   90.00
_cell.angle_beta   90.00
_cell.angle_gamma   90.00
#
_symmetry.space_group_name_H-M   'P 1'
#
loop_
_entity.id
_entity.type
_entity.pdbx_description
1 polymer ?
#
loop_
_entity_poly.entity_id
_entity_poly.type
_entity_poly.pdbx_seq_one_letter_code
_entity_poly.pdbx_strand_id
1 'polypeptide(L)'
;MTPGVGLRLDYIPVRACDFMSAHGVRGHGYHVYWLGGYLLWRFWPQRDRLPFMDIHQTGTREDRWFAAALPIAPSVWARFDRRHAFDYALLSRNRVDGDFSQDALDADTSFALVFMDDAASLYVRRSGPFAGVADSFAYRVIPAGPTGVRRLTKALEADKALRALAGAELERSIQASDFNGVAHLHLAHLRTLEGRYDESRAESQAALAHDGFAAYAWERLAANELSEGRPRAALAALAHEGRSPVLREVRARLRFEALAELRELGTRRAELAAALRQDPARRDLADSLAAVERRLAP
;
A
#
# COMPACT_ATOMS: atom_id res chain seq x y z
N MET A 1 5.16 22.41 7.94
CA MET A 1 4.13 21.70 8.71
C MET A 1 3.94 22.45 10.01
N THR A 2 2.75 22.99 10.23
CA THR A 2 2.36 23.52 11.54
C THR A 2 2.03 22.32 12.43
N PRO A 3 2.68 22.14 13.59
CA PRO A 3 2.25 21.10 14.54
C PRO A 3 0.80 21.37 14.95
N GLY A 4 -0.05 20.35 14.85
CA GLY A 4 -1.45 20.39 15.26
C GLY A 4 -1.79 19.19 16.13
N VAL A 5 -2.71 19.37 17.08
CA VAL A 5 -3.29 18.27 17.85
C VAL A 5 -4.52 17.77 17.09
N GLY A 6 -4.56 16.48 16.75
CA GLY A 6 -5.67 15.87 16.02
C GLY A 6 -5.70 14.36 16.20
N LEU A 7 -6.84 13.74 15.87
CA LEU A 7 -7.00 12.29 15.87
C LEU A 7 -6.46 11.70 14.56
N ARG A 8 -5.59 10.70 14.66
CA ARG A 8 -5.11 9.89 13.53
C ARG A 8 -6.12 8.78 13.24
N LEU A 9 -7.16 9.12 12.46
CA LEU A 9 -8.24 8.17 12.12
C LEU A 9 -7.76 7.00 11.25
N ASP A 10 -6.63 7.17 10.58
CA ASP A 10 -5.89 6.16 9.82
C ASP A 10 -5.19 5.10 10.70
N TYR A 11 -5.28 5.20 12.03
CA TYR A 11 -4.90 4.15 12.98
C TYR A 11 -6.10 3.43 13.60
N ILE A 12 -7.31 3.89 13.30
CA ILE A 12 -8.53 3.43 13.92
C ILE A 12 -9.32 2.64 12.87
N PRO A 13 -9.80 1.42 13.16
CA PRO A 13 -10.41 0.55 12.16
C PRO A 13 -11.87 0.95 11.89
N VAL A 14 -12.14 2.24 11.64
CA VAL A 14 -13.49 2.79 11.50
C VAL A 14 -14.22 2.12 10.33
N ARG A 15 -13.62 2.16 9.14
CA ARG A 15 -14.23 1.60 7.91
C ARG A 15 -14.29 0.08 7.93
N ALA A 16 -13.32 -0.58 8.56
CA ALA A 16 -13.40 -2.02 8.81
C ALA A 16 -14.57 -2.38 9.73
N CYS A 17 -14.83 -1.60 10.79
CA CYS A 17 -15.97 -1.82 11.70
C CYS A 17 -17.31 -1.49 11.03
N ASP A 18 -17.35 -0.48 10.13
CA ASP A 18 -18.52 -0.20 9.30
C ASP A 18 -18.83 -1.39 8.39
N PHE A 19 -17.81 -1.95 7.73
CA PHE A 19 -17.93 -3.18 6.94
C PHE A 19 -18.47 -4.35 7.79
N MET A 20 -17.89 -4.57 8.98
CA MET A 20 -18.36 -5.61 9.91
C MET A 20 -19.84 -5.42 10.29
N SER A 21 -20.27 -4.17 10.48
CA SER A 21 -21.65 -3.84 10.82
C SER A 21 -22.60 -4.14 9.65
N ALA A 22 -22.25 -3.65 8.45
CA ALA A 22 -23.05 -3.77 7.24
C ALA A 22 -23.20 -5.24 6.77
N HIS A 23 -22.17 -6.05 6.96
CA HIS A 23 -22.14 -7.45 6.48
C HIS A 23 -22.35 -8.47 7.60
N GLY A 24 -22.73 -8.04 8.80
CA GLY A 24 -23.07 -8.95 9.89
C GLY A 24 -21.88 -9.77 10.39
N VAL A 25 -20.65 -9.28 10.30
CA VAL A 25 -19.46 -9.95 10.82
C VAL A 25 -19.48 -9.88 12.35
N ARG A 26 -19.71 -11.02 13.01
CA ARG A 26 -19.83 -11.24 14.46
C ARG A 26 -19.46 -12.68 14.84
N GLY A 27 -19.00 -12.92 16.05
CA GLY A 27 -18.63 -14.25 16.55
C GLY A 27 -17.32 -14.17 17.34
N HIS A 28 -16.57 -15.27 17.35
CA HIS A 28 -15.27 -15.31 18.00
C HIS A 28 -14.20 -14.71 17.08
N GLY A 29 -13.83 -13.46 17.33
CA GLY A 29 -12.85 -12.74 16.52
C GLY A 29 -11.51 -12.54 17.19
N TYR A 30 -10.41 -12.91 16.52
CA TYR A 30 -9.10 -12.40 16.90
C TYR A 30 -8.95 -10.93 16.46
N HIS A 31 -8.24 -10.14 17.26
CA HIS A 31 -7.77 -8.83 16.83
C HIS A 31 -6.45 -8.50 17.52
N VAL A 32 -5.64 -7.63 16.89
CA VAL A 32 -4.43 -7.14 17.55
C VAL A 32 -4.79 -6.19 18.69
N TYR A 33 -4.05 -6.29 19.78
CA TYR A 33 -4.38 -5.68 21.08
C TYR A 33 -4.83 -4.21 21.01
N TRP A 34 -4.14 -3.36 20.25
CA TRP A 34 -4.44 -1.92 20.23
C TRP A 34 -5.73 -1.55 19.49
N LEU A 35 -6.31 -2.46 18.70
CA LEU A 35 -7.63 -2.25 18.09
C LEU A 35 -8.77 -2.54 19.08
N GLY A 36 -8.49 -3.25 20.18
CA GLY A 36 -9.50 -3.72 21.12
C GLY A 36 -10.27 -2.60 21.80
N GLY A 37 -9.61 -1.47 22.09
CA GLY A 37 -10.27 -0.31 22.69
C GLY A 37 -11.36 0.29 21.80
N TYR A 38 -11.09 0.42 20.50
CA TYR A 38 -12.09 0.92 19.56
C TYR A 38 -13.22 -0.09 19.35
N LEU A 39 -12.91 -1.39 19.24
CA LEU A 39 -13.92 -2.44 19.14
C LEU A 39 -14.87 -2.43 20.34
N LEU A 40 -14.31 -2.32 21.55
CA LEU A 40 -15.09 -2.23 22.79
C LEU A 40 -16.02 -1.01 22.76
N TRP A 41 -15.49 0.18 22.43
CA TRP A 41 -16.30 1.41 22.34
C TRP A 41 -17.39 1.31 21.26
N ARG A 42 -17.05 0.79 20.07
CA ARG A 42 -17.91 0.79 18.89
C ARG A 42 -19.07 -0.21 18.98
N PHE A 43 -18.81 -1.37 19.59
CA PHE A 43 -19.74 -2.49 19.58
C PHE A 43 -20.40 -2.78 20.92
N TRP A 44 -19.94 -2.22 22.04
CA TRP A 44 -20.64 -2.42 23.32
C TRP A 44 -22.13 -1.97 23.22
N PRO A 45 -23.11 -2.76 23.70
CA PRO A 45 -22.99 -4.02 24.46
C PRO A 45 -23.11 -5.33 23.63
N GLN A 46 -22.90 -5.29 22.31
CA GLN A 46 -23.00 -6.45 21.42
C GLN A 46 -21.88 -7.47 21.71
N ARG A 47 -22.20 -8.48 22.53
CA ARG A 47 -21.23 -9.47 23.04
C ARG A 47 -20.52 -10.27 21.95
N ASP A 48 -21.18 -10.47 20.83
CA ASP A 48 -20.69 -11.19 19.65
C ASP A 48 -19.75 -10.35 18.77
N ARG A 49 -19.39 -9.13 19.18
CA ARG A 49 -18.36 -8.30 18.49
C ARG A 49 -17.35 -7.69 19.47
N LEU A 50 -17.40 -8.12 20.72
CA LEU A 50 -16.44 -7.66 21.72
C LEU A 50 -15.05 -8.20 21.42
N PRO A 51 -14.01 -7.45 21.78
CA PRO A 51 -12.63 -7.88 21.60
C PRO A 51 -12.36 -9.21 22.31
N PHE A 52 -11.68 -10.15 21.63
CA PHE A 52 -11.12 -11.37 22.24
C PHE A 52 -10.29 -11.11 23.51
N MET A 53 -9.48 -10.06 23.48
CA MET A 53 -8.67 -9.55 24.59
C MET A 53 -8.79 -8.02 24.60
N ASP A 54 -9.23 -7.44 25.71
CA ASP A 54 -9.40 -5.98 25.79
C ASP A 54 -8.07 -5.23 26.06
N ILE A 55 -8.15 -3.90 26.21
CA ILE A 55 -6.99 -3.02 26.44
C ILE A 55 -6.25 -3.27 27.77
N HIS A 56 -6.79 -4.06 28.68
CA HIS A 56 -6.12 -4.53 29.89
C HIS A 56 -5.47 -5.90 29.72
N GLN A 57 -5.41 -6.41 28.48
CA GLN A 57 -4.88 -7.72 28.11
C GLN A 57 -5.55 -8.88 28.86
N THR A 58 -6.88 -8.77 28.97
CA THR A 58 -7.74 -9.78 29.59
C THR A 58 -7.67 -11.08 28.78
N GLY A 59 -7.06 -12.10 29.37
CA GLY A 59 -6.79 -13.39 28.72
C GLY A 59 -5.88 -14.25 29.58
N THR A 60 -5.69 -15.50 29.18
CA THR A 60 -4.72 -16.37 29.84
C THR A 60 -3.29 -15.96 29.50
N ARG A 61 -2.31 -16.46 30.25
CA ARG A 61 -0.89 -16.28 29.92
C ARG A 61 -0.58 -16.82 28.52
N GLU A 62 -1.24 -17.91 28.12
CA GLU A 62 -1.05 -18.53 26.81
C GLU A 62 -1.63 -17.65 25.69
N ASP A 63 -2.82 -17.06 25.89
CA ASP A 63 -3.43 -16.17 24.89
C ASP A 63 -2.56 -14.93 24.63
N ARG A 64 -2.00 -14.34 25.69
CA ARG A 64 -1.04 -13.23 25.58
C ARG A 64 0.24 -13.66 24.87
N TRP A 65 0.72 -14.88 25.12
CA TRP A 65 1.89 -15.42 24.42
C TRP A 65 1.61 -15.58 22.92
N PHE A 66 0.46 -16.13 22.53
CA PHE A 66 0.10 -16.23 21.12
C PHE A 66 0.02 -14.86 20.44
N ALA A 67 -0.68 -13.90 21.06
CA ALA A 67 -0.83 -12.55 20.52
C ALA A 67 0.52 -11.83 20.36
N ALA A 68 1.46 -12.03 21.31
CA ALA A 68 2.81 -11.45 21.24
C ALA A 68 3.74 -12.19 20.26
N ALA A 69 3.56 -13.50 20.07
CA ALA A 69 4.40 -14.32 19.20
C ALA A 69 4.02 -14.20 17.72
N LEU A 70 2.73 -14.00 17.41
CA LEU A 70 2.22 -13.98 16.03
C LEU A 70 2.98 -13.03 15.08
N PRO A 71 3.33 -11.78 15.48
CA PRO A 71 4.10 -10.89 14.62
C PRO A 71 5.45 -11.45 14.15
N ILE A 72 6.16 -12.19 15.01
CA ILE A 72 7.52 -12.66 14.73
C ILE A 72 7.57 -14.15 14.34
N ALA A 73 6.50 -14.90 14.61
CA ALA A 73 6.37 -16.32 14.34
C ALA A 73 5.01 -16.64 13.70
N PRO A 74 4.83 -16.38 12.39
CA PRO A 74 3.59 -16.67 11.66
C PRO A 74 3.05 -18.10 11.85
N SER A 75 3.94 -19.07 12.04
CA SER A 75 3.58 -20.47 12.29
C SER A 75 2.73 -20.68 13.55
N VAL A 76 2.71 -19.72 14.48
CA VAL A 76 1.89 -19.78 15.69
C VAL A 76 0.40 -19.63 15.38
N TRP A 77 0.03 -18.98 14.27
CA TRP A 77 -1.37 -18.71 13.89
C TRP A 77 -2.22 -19.99 13.91
N ALA A 78 -1.79 -21.05 13.24
CA ALA A 78 -2.55 -22.29 13.16
C ALA A 78 -2.72 -23.01 14.51
N ARG A 79 -1.83 -22.77 15.49
CA ARG A 79 -2.02 -23.28 16.86
C ARG A 79 -3.00 -22.40 17.62
N PHE A 80 -2.92 -21.09 17.43
CA PHE A 80 -3.80 -20.12 18.07
C PHE A 80 -5.25 -20.29 17.60
N ASP A 81 -5.47 -20.36 16.28
CA ASP A 81 -6.79 -20.56 15.70
C ASP A 81 -7.41 -21.90 16.12
N ARG A 82 -6.66 -23.00 16.10
CA ARG A 82 -7.17 -24.31 16.53
C ARG A 82 -7.69 -24.31 17.98
N ARG A 83 -7.12 -23.46 18.84
CA ARG A 83 -7.52 -23.36 20.25
C ARG A 83 -8.83 -22.61 20.42
N HIS A 84 -9.05 -21.53 19.67
CA HIS A 84 -10.18 -20.62 19.87
C HIS A 84 -11.26 -20.72 18.79
N ALA A 85 -10.96 -21.39 17.67
CA ALA A 85 -11.78 -21.50 16.47
C ALA A 85 -12.30 -20.13 16.04
N PHE A 86 -11.42 -19.23 15.61
CA PHE A 86 -11.81 -17.87 15.27
C PHE A 86 -12.70 -17.85 14.02
N ASP A 87 -13.77 -17.07 14.04
CA ASP A 87 -14.64 -16.83 12.88
C ASP A 87 -14.08 -15.71 11.99
N TYR A 88 -13.36 -14.75 12.60
CA TYR A 88 -12.72 -13.64 11.90
C TYR A 88 -11.43 -13.19 12.59
N ALA A 89 -10.60 -12.43 11.86
CA ALA A 89 -9.41 -11.78 12.40
C ALA A 89 -9.33 -10.33 11.91
N LEU A 90 -9.14 -9.38 12.83
CA LEU A 90 -8.94 -7.96 12.52
C LEU A 90 -7.52 -7.53 12.90
N LEU A 91 -6.67 -7.32 11.89
CA LEU A 91 -5.28 -6.96 12.11
C LEU A 91 -5.02 -5.50 11.75
N SER A 92 -4.09 -4.88 12.48
CA SER A 92 -3.61 -3.53 12.17
C SER A 92 -2.72 -3.56 10.93
N ARG A 93 -2.89 -2.56 10.07
CA ARG A 93 -1.99 -2.28 8.95
C ARG A 93 -0.81 -1.40 9.36
N ASN A 94 -0.95 -0.75 10.53
CA ASN A 94 0.11 -0.01 11.19
C ASN A 94 0.94 -1.00 11.99
N ARG A 95 2.06 -1.39 11.38
CA ARG A 95 2.91 -2.47 11.85
C ARG A 95 4.28 -1.95 12.24
N VAL A 96 4.87 -2.64 13.19
CA VAL A 96 6.30 -2.53 13.46
C VAL A 96 7.04 -3.33 12.39
N ASP A 97 8.20 -2.85 11.95
CA ASP A 97 9.07 -3.59 11.03
C ASP A 97 9.34 -5.00 11.58
N GLY A 98 9.13 -6.01 10.74
CA GLY A 98 9.24 -7.42 11.13
C GLY A 98 7.94 -8.07 11.62
N ASP A 99 6.80 -7.39 11.55
CA ASP A 99 5.49 -8.00 11.79
C ASP A 99 4.96 -8.75 10.54
N PHE A 100 4.83 -10.07 10.69
CA PHE A 100 4.38 -11.02 9.69
C PHE A 100 2.98 -11.60 9.99
N SER A 101 2.20 -10.99 10.90
CA SER A 101 0.86 -11.49 11.27
C SER A 101 -0.07 -11.58 10.05
N GLN A 102 -0.03 -10.59 9.16
CA GLN A 102 -0.83 -10.60 7.93
C GLN A 102 -0.34 -11.64 6.92
N ASP A 103 0.98 -11.89 6.84
CA ASP A 103 1.50 -12.97 5.98
C ASP A 103 1.02 -14.34 6.48
N ALA A 104 0.84 -14.51 7.80
CA ALA A 104 0.27 -15.74 8.37
C ALA A 104 -1.18 -15.99 7.89
N LEU A 105 -2.01 -14.93 7.92
CA LEU A 105 -3.41 -15.00 7.51
C LEU A 105 -3.57 -15.10 5.99
N ASP A 106 -2.76 -14.39 5.21
CA ASP A 106 -2.76 -14.50 3.75
C ASP A 106 -2.38 -15.91 3.28
N ALA A 107 -1.52 -16.62 4.04
CA ALA A 107 -1.15 -18.00 3.76
C ALA A 107 -2.20 -19.02 4.22
N ASP A 108 -3.12 -18.64 5.12
CA ASP A 108 -4.15 -19.52 5.64
C ASP A 108 -5.37 -19.54 4.72
N THR A 109 -5.45 -20.57 3.87
CA THR A 109 -6.56 -20.77 2.92
C THR A 109 -7.93 -20.95 3.58
N SER A 110 -8.02 -21.16 4.89
CA SER A 110 -9.31 -21.21 5.59
C SER A 110 -9.91 -19.83 5.84
N PHE A 111 -9.12 -18.76 5.69
CA PHE A 111 -9.54 -17.37 5.80
C PHE A 111 -9.52 -16.65 4.44
N ALA A 112 -10.29 -15.58 4.35
CA ALA A 112 -10.36 -14.67 3.22
C ALA A 112 -10.18 -13.24 3.74
N LEU A 113 -9.22 -12.49 3.17
CA LEU A 113 -9.17 -11.04 3.30
C LEU A 113 -10.39 -10.46 2.59
N VAL A 114 -11.28 -9.78 3.29
CA VAL A 114 -12.54 -9.24 2.72
C VAL A 114 -12.62 -7.73 2.74
N PHE A 115 -11.83 -7.09 3.60
CA PHE A 115 -11.69 -5.64 3.66
C PHE A 115 -10.24 -5.28 4.01
N MET A 116 -9.71 -4.25 3.36
CA MET A 116 -8.42 -3.67 3.70
C MET A 116 -8.40 -2.17 3.41
N ASP A 117 -7.83 -1.41 4.33
CA ASP A 117 -7.46 -0.01 4.15
C ASP A 117 -6.10 0.27 4.83
N ASP A 118 -5.75 1.52 5.07
CA ASP A 118 -4.50 1.90 5.73
C ASP A 118 -4.51 1.57 7.23
N ALA A 119 -5.68 1.43 7.87
CA ALA A 119 -5.80 1.18 9.30
C ALA A 119 -5.84 -0.32 9.63
N ALA A 120 -6.60 -1.09 8.85
CA ALA A 120 -6.87 -2.49 9.17
C ALA A 120 -7.05 -3.40 7.97
N SER A 121 -6.81 -4.68 8.21
CA SER A 121 -7.18 -5.80 7.34
C SER A 121 -8.14 -6.71 8.10
N LEU A 122 -9.30 -6.98 7.50
CA LEU A 122 -10.30 -7.90 8.05
C LEU A 122 -10.32 -9.20 7.26
N TYR A 123 -10.10 -10.29 7.98
CA TYR A 123 -10.21 -11.64 7.47
C TYR A 123 -11.43 -12.32 8.05
N VAL A 124 -12.15 -13.11 7.24
CA VAL A 124 -13.25 -13.96 7.70
C VAL A 124 -13.00 -15.40 7.29
N ARG A 125 -13.48 -16.35 8.09
CA ARG A 125 -13.41 -17.76 7.72
C ARG A 125 -14.24 -18.02 6.46
N ARG A 126 -13.68 -18.75 5.50
CA ARG A 126 -14.33 -19.09 4.22
C ARG A 126 -15.49 -20.06 4.37
N SER A 127 -15.47 -20.86 5.43
CA SER A 127 -16.54 -21.78 5.78
C SER A 127 -17.38 -21.22 6.93
N GLY A 128 -18.57 -21.80 7.11
CA GLY A 128 -19.46 -21.42 8.20
C GLY A 128 -20.21 -20.11 7.92
N PRO A 129 -20.48 -19.28 8.95
CA PRO A 129 -21.45 -18.19 8.87
C PRO A 129 -21.06 -17.07 7.89
N PHE A 130 -19.78 -16.97 7.52
CA PHE A 130 -19.27 -15.93 6.64
C PHE A 130 -18.91 -16.40 5.23
N ALA A 131 -19.30 -17.62 4.84
CA ALA A 131 -19.01 -18.12 3.50
C ALA A 131 -19.49 -17.17 2.39
N GLY A 132 -20.68 -16.57 2.54
CA GLY A 132 -21.19 -15.58 1.58
C GLY A 132 -20.40 -14.26 1.56
N VAL A 133 -19.89 -13.81 2.71
CA VAL A 133 -19.03 -12.61 2.79
C VAL A 133 -17.68 -12.90 2.14
N ALA A 134 -17.10 -14.06 2.42
CA ALA A 134 -15.86 -14.50 1.79
C ALA A 134 -16.00 -14.61 0.27
N ASP A 135 -17.08 -15.23 -0.23
CA ASP A 135 -17.34 -15.36 -1.67
C ASP A 135 -17.49 -14.00 -2.37
N SER A 136 -18.21 -13.07 -1.74
CA SER A 136 -18.53 -11.77 -2.36
C SER A 136 -17.39 -10.75 -2.31
N PHE A 137 -16.56 -10.78 -1.26
CA PHE A 137 -15.63 -9.68 -0.98
C PHE A 137 -14.16 -10.08 -0.91
N ALA A 138 -13.83 -11.37 -1.04
CA ALA A 138 -12.45 -11.82 -0.97
C ALA A 138 -11.57 -11.09 -1.99
N TYR A 139 -10.50 -10.48 -1.49
CA TYR A 139 -9.35 -10.15 -2.34
C TYR A 139 -8.73 -11.47 -2.79
N ARG A 140 -8.54 -11.61 -4.10
CA ARG A 140 -8.03 -12.81 -4.77
C ARG A 140 -6.55 -12.69 -5.08
N VAL A 141 -6.09 -11.48 -5.39
CA VAL A 141 -4.70 -11.24 -5.81
C VAL A 141 -3.97 -10.23 -4.94
N ILE A 142 -4.67 -9.30 -4.28
CA ILE A 142 -4.04 -8.33 -3.37
C ILE A 142 -3.89 -8.94 -1.97
N PRO A 143 -2.66 -9.20 -1.50
CA PRO A 143 -2.39 -9.62 -0.12
C PRO A 143 -2.24 -8.41 0.82
N ALA A 144 -2.40 -8.61 2.12
CA ALA A 144 -2.07 -7.58 3.11
C ALA A 144 -0.61 -7.71 3.61
N GLY A 145 -0.09 -8.92 3.72
CA GLY A 145 1.25 -9.22 4.23
C GLY A 145 2.37 -8.72 3.31
N PRO A 146 3.51 -8.25 3.86
CA PRO A 146 4.59 -7.66 3.09
C PRO A 146 5.27 -8.68 2.19
N THR A 147 5.28 -9.96 2.57
CA THR A 147 5.85 -11.02 1.73
C THR A 147 4.98 -11.25 0.50
N GLY A 148 3.66 -11.30 0.68
CA GLY A 148 2.70 -11.33 -0.42
C GLY A 148 2.85 -10.11 -1.32
N VAL A 149 2.87 -8.90 -0.76
CA VAL A 149 2.96 -7.64 -1.50
C VAL A 149 4.24 -7.58 -2.34
N ARG A 150 5.39 -7.99 -1.78
CA ARG A 150 6.66 -8.05 -2.54
C ARG A 150 6.57 -9.04 -3.71
N ARG A 151 5.98 -10.22 -3.50
CA ARG A 151 5.80 -11.23 -4.56
C ARG A 151 4.88 -10.71 -5.66
N LEU A 152 3.75 -10.12 -5.29
CA LEU A 152 2.80 -9.52 -6.23
C LEU A 152 3.49 -8.42 -7.05
N THR A 153 4.20 -7.50 -6.40
CA THR A 153 4.91 -6.39 -7.06
C THR A 153 5.83 -6.91 -8.17
N LYS A 154 6.62 -7.95 -7.90
CA LYS A 154 7.48 -8.58 -8.90
C LYS A 154 6.69 -9.29 -10.01
N ALA A 155 5.60 -9.96 -9.67
CA ALA A 155 4.77 -10.67 -10.66
C ALA A 155 4.09 -9.71 -11.65
N LEU A 156 3.67 -8.53 -11.18
CA LEU A 156 3.05 -7.50 -12.01
C LEU A 156 3.95 -7.01 -13.15
N GLU A 157 5.28 -7.08 -13.00
CA GLU A 157 6.21 -6.68 -14.07
C GLU A 157 6.07 -7.54 -15.33
N ALA A 158 5.71 -8.83 -15.19
CA ALA A 158 5.63 -9.78 -16.30
C ALA A 158 4.19 -10.11 -16.72
N ASP A 159 3.21 -10.06 -15.81
CA ASP A 159 1.86 -10.57 -16.04
C ASP A 159 0.83 -9.43 -16.21
N LYS A 160 0.33 -9.24 -17.44
CA LYS A 160 -0.69 -8.23 -17.75
C LYS A 160 -2.09 -8.60 -17.26
N ALA A 161 -2.45 -9.88 -17.22
CA ALA A 161 -3.77 -10.31 -16.74
C ALA A 161 -3.86 -10.09 -15.22
N LEU A 162 -2.77 -10.36 -14.50
CA LEU A 162 -2.66 -10.07 -13.09
C LEU A 162 -2.79 -8.57 -12.79
N ARG A 163 -2.27 -7.68 -13.65
CA ARG A 163 -2.48 -6.23 -13.51
C ARG A 163 -3.97 -5.86 -13.53
N ALA A 164 -4.73 -6.37 -14.49
CA ALA A 164 -6.15 -6.05 -14.58
C ALA A 164 -6.91 -6.47 -13.30
N LEU A 165 -6.63 -7.67 -12.76
CA LEU A 165 -7.24 -8.15 -11.52
C LEU A 165 -6.81 -7.31 -10.30
N ALA A 166 -5.50 -7.03 -10.18
CA ALA A 166 -4.95 -6.24 -9.09
C ALA A 166 -5.50 -4.80 -9.11
N GLY A 167 -5.60 -4.19 -10.29
CA GLY A 167 -6.18 -2.86 -10.48
C GLY A 167 -7.62 -2.80 -9.97
N ALA A 168 -8.48 -3.74 -10.39
CA ALA A 168 -9.88 -3.78 -9.96
C ALA A 168 -10.03 -3.94 -8.43
N GLU A 169 -9.18 -4.78 -7.81
CA GLU A 169 -9.19 -4.96 -6.36
C GLU A 169 -8.68 -3.73 -5.59
N LEU A 170 -7.66 -3.04 -6.10
CA LEU A 170 -7.16 -1.79 -5.51
C LEU A 170 -8.17 -0.65 -5.64
N GLU A 171 -8.81 -0.51 -6.79
CA GLU A 171 -9.89 0.46 -7.03
C GLU A 171 -11.07 0.22 -6.08
N ARG A 172 -11.48 -1.04 -5.88
CA ARG A 172 -12.49 -1.39 -4.88
C ARG A 172 -12.05 -1.02 -3.47
N SER A 173 -10.77 -1.26 -3.12
CA SER A 173 -10.20 -0.87 -1.83
C SER A 173 -10.34 0.63 -1.60
N ILE A 174 -9.92 1.42 -2.60
CA ILE A 174 -9.98 2.89 -2.60
C ILE A 174 -11.43 3.37 -2.41
N GLN A 175 -12.40 2.75 -3.08
CA GLN A 175 -13.82 3.10 -2.93
C GLN A 175 -14.41 2.74 -1.55
N ALA A 176 -13.83 1.78 -0.83
CA ALA A 176 -14.36 1.28 0.43
C ALA A 176 -13.93 2.09 1.67
N SER A 177 -12.91 2.95 1.54
CA SER A 177 -12.39 3.74 2.67
C SER A 177 -11.78 5.06 2.20
N ASP A 178 -11.84 6.09 3.04
CA ASP A 178 -11.12 7.35 2.81
C ASP A 178 -9.66 7.29 3.30
N PHE A 179 -9.23 6.14 3.85
CA PHE A 179 -7.89 5.91 4.38
C PHE A 179 -7.16 4.87 3.54
N ASN A 180 -6.74 5.22 2.32
CA ASN A 180 -6.25 4.27 1.31
C ASN A 180 -4.97 4.71 0.60
N GLY A 181 -4.12 5.48 1.27
CA GLY A 181 -2.85 5.95 0.72
C GLY A 181 -1.97 4.80 0.21
N VAL A 182 -1.92 3.65 0.90
CA VAL A 182 -1.14 2.50 0.44
C VAL A 182 -1.74 1.88 -0.84
N ALA A 183 -3.07 1.79 -0.94
CA ALA A 183 -3.73 1.28 -2.14
C ALA A 183 -3.47 2.19 -3.35
N HIS A 184 -3.55 3.50 -3.17
CA HIS A 184 -3.18 4.49 -4.19
C HIS A 184 -1.73 4.31 -4.66
N LEU A 185 -0.76 4.04 -3.77
CA LEU A 185 0.64 3.80 -4.18
C LEU A 185 0.82 2.52 -5.00
N HIS A 186 0.07 1.46 -4.68
CA HIS A 186 0.10 0.23 -5.47
C HIS A 186 -0.57 0.43 -6.83
N LEU A 187 -1.68 1.17 -6.89
CA LEU A 187 -2.35 1.50 -8.14
C LEU A 187 -1.48 2.41 -9.02
N ALA A 188 -0.80 3.40 -8.43
CA ALA A 188 0.18 4.23 -9.11
C ALA A 188 1.26 3.37 -9.78
N HIS A 189 1.87 2.44 -9.04
CA HIS A 189 2.88 1.55 -9.60
C HIS A 189 2.37 0.74 -10.80
N LEU A 190 1.14 0.23 -10.70
CA LEU A 190 0.50 -0.51 -11.77
C LEU A 190 0.28 0.36 -13.02
N ARG A 191 -0.18 1.60 -12.84
CA ARG A 191 -0.33 2.57 -13.93
C ARG A 191 1.01 2.92 -14.57
N THR A 192 2.10 3.04 -13.80
CA THR A 192 3.46 3.20 -14.37
C THR A 192 3.84 2.01 -15.26
N LEU A 193 3.59 0.76 -14.82
CA LEU A 193 3.88 -0.45 -15.61
C LEU A 193 3.04 -0.56 -16.89
N GLU A 194 1.91 0.15 -16.94
CA GLU A 194 1.02 0.24 -18.10
C GLU A 194 1.35 1.43 -19.02
N GLY A 195 2.34 2.26 -18.68
CA GLY A 195 2.68 3.49 -19.41
C GLY A 195 1.66 4.61 -19.23
N ARG A 196 0.78 4.51 -18.23
CA ARG A 196 -0.28 5.48 -17.91
C ARG A 196 0.24 6.48 -16.87
N TYR A 197 1.23 7.26 -17.27
CA TYR A 197 2.01 8.10 -16.34
C TYR A 197 1.18 9.21 -15.69
N ASP A 198 0.22 9.81 -16.40
CA ASP A 198 -0.67 10.84 -15.84
C ASP A 198 -1.56 10.28 -14.73
N GLU A 199 -2.11 9.09 -14.94
CA GLU A 199 -2.92 8.42 -13.92
C GLU A 199 -2.05 8.00 -12.74
N SER A 200 -0.86 7.42 -12.99
CA SER A 200 0.10 7.11 -11.93
C SER A 200 0.46 8.32 -11.08
N ARG A 201 0.57 9.50 -11.69
CA ARG A 201 0.83 10.77 -11.00
C ARG A 201 -0.35 11.15 -10.12
N ALA A 202 -1.57 11.11 -10.65
CA ALA A 202 -2.79 11.41 -9.90
C ALA A 202 -2.94 10.49 -8.67
N GLU A 203 -2.70 9.20 -8.83
CA GLU A 203 -2.73 8.22 -7.73
C GLU A 203 -1.64 8.51 -6.68
N SER A 204 -0.42 8.84 -7.11
CA SER A 204 0.66 9.20 -6.18
C SER A 204 0.34 10.48 -5.40
N GLN A 205 -0.32 11.45 -6.03
CA GLN A 205 -0.78 12.68 -5.39
C GLN A 205 -1.96 12.44 -4.43
N ALA A 206 -2.89 11.56 -4.78
CA ALA A 206 -3.95 11.12 -3.88
C ALA A 206 -3.35 10.48 -2.63
N ALA A 207 -2.35 9.60 -2.77
CA ALA A 207 -1.64 9.03 -1.64
C ALA A 207 -0.97 10.09 -0.74
N LEU A 208 -0.41 11.16 -1.32
CA LEU A 208 0.20 12.27 -0.58
C LEU A 208 -0.81 13.10 0.22
N ALA A 209 -2.09 13.11 -0.18
CA ALA A 209 -3.14 13.81 0.56
C ALA A 209 -3.48 13.12 1.90
N HIS A 210 -3.13 11.84 2.04
CA HIS A 210 -3.33 11.08 3.27
C HIS A 210 -2.07 11.17 4.14
N ASP A 211 -2.09 12.07 5.12
CA ASP A 211 -0.92 12.38 5.95
C ASP A 211 -0.51 11.19 6.83
N GLY A 212 0.59 10.53 6.48
CA GLY A 212 1.42 9.76 7.42
C GLY A 212 1.55 8.24 7.24
N PHE A 213 1.10 7.66 6.14
CA PHE A 213 1.46 6.26 5.79
C PHE A 213 2.00 6.04 4.39
N ALA A 214 1.81 7.01 3.49
CA ALA A 214 2.39 6.99 2.16
C ALA A 214 3.88 7.39 2.22
N ALA A 215 4.66 6.76 3.11
CA ALA A 215 6.06 7.08 3.38
C ALA A 215 6.94 7.00 2.12
N TYR A 216 6.47 6.29 1.09
CA TYR A 216 7.13 6.13 -0.21
C TYR A 216 6.47 6.95 -1.34
N ALA A 217 5.50 7.83 -1.06
CA ALA A 217 4.72 8.47 -2.12
C ALA A 217 5.55 9.42 -3.00
N TRP A 218 6.47 10.15 -2.39
CA TRP A 218 7.39 11.02 -3.13
C TRP A 218 8.35 10.21 -4.00
N GLU A 219 8.83 9.07 -3.51
CA GLU A 219 9.69 8.16 -4.25
C GLU A 219 8.92 7.44 -5.37
N ARG A 220 7.64 7.12 -5.15
CA ARG A 220 6.75 6.58 -6.19
C ARG A 220 6.52 7.59 -7.30
N LEU A 221 6.21 8.85 -6.93
CA LEU A 221 6.08 9.94 -7.88
C LEU A 221 7.39 10.15 -8.66
N ALA A 222 8.54 10.19 -7.97
CA ALA A 222 9.84 10.34 -8.62
C ALA A 222 10.15 9.19 -9.59
N ALA A 223 9.85 7.94 -9.22
CA ALA A 223 10.01 6.78 -10.10
C ALA A 223 9.08 6.85 -11.33
N ASN A 224 7.85 7.36 -11.17
CA ASN A 224 6.94 7.62 -12.29
C ASN A 224 7.51 8.68 -13.25
N GLU A 225 7.96 9.82 -12.72
CA GLU A 225 8.54 10.89 -13.52
C GLU A 225 9.81 10.42 -14.27
N LEU A 226 10.66 9.60 -13.65
CA LEU A 226 11.79 8.98 -14.34
C LEU A 226 11.35 8.01 -15.44
N SER A 227 10.31 7.21 -15.18
CA SER A 227 9.78 6.28 -16.18
C SER A 227 9.20 6.99 -17.40
N GLU A 228 8.70 8.22 -17.24
CA GLU A 228 8.22 9.09 -18.32
C GLU A 228 9.36 9.91 -18.97
N GLY A 229 10.58 9.84 -18.44
CA GLY A 229 11.73 10.60 -18.94
C GLY A 229 11.69 12.08 -18.56
N ARG A 230 11.16 12.40 -17.37
CA ARG A 230 11.05 13.73 -16.75
C ARG A 230 11.97 13.85 -15.52
N PRO A 231 13.30 13.80 -15.68
CA PRO A 231 14.22 13.73 -14.55
C PRO A 231 14.25 14.99 -13.67
N ARG A 232 13.85 16.17 -14.18
CA ARG A 232 13.71 17.38 -13.33
C ARG A 232 12.52 17.28 -12.37
N ALA A 233 11.38 16.81 -12.86
CA ALA A 233 10.21 16.57 -12.02
C ALA A 233 10.50 15.49 -10.96
N ALA A 234 11.25 14.45 -11.32
CA ALA A 234 11.72 13.44 -10.37
C ALA A 234 12.58 14.05 -9.24
N LEU A 235 13.54 14.91 -9.58
CA LEU A 235 14.37 15.61 -8.58
C LEU A 235 13.54 16.55 -7.69
N ALA A 236 12.51 17.20 -8.23
CA ALA A 236 11.60 18.03 -7.46
C ALA A 236 10.79 17.21 -6.45
N ALA A 237 10.28 16.04 -6.84
CA ALA A 237 9.62 15.11 -5.92
C ALA A 237 10.59 14.66 -4.80
N LEU A 238 11.82 14.29 -5.15
CA LEU A 238 12.86 13.85 -4.20
C LEU A 238 13.39 14.97 -3.29
N ALA A 239 13.09 16.25 -3.55
CA ALA A 239 13.49 17.36 -2.71
C ALA A 239 12.73 17.41 -1.37
N HIS A 240 11.57 16.76 -1.28
CA HIS A 240 10.81 16.64 -0.03
C HIS A 240 11.61 15.87 1.01
N GLU A 241 11.41 16.11 2.31
CA GLU A 241 12.21 15.46 3.35
C GLU A 241 11.70 14.04 3.63
N GLY A 242 12.57 13.03 3.47
CA GLY A 242 12.27 11.66 3.85
C GLY A 242 12.66 11.39 5.31
N ARG A 243 11.79 10.72 6.08
CA ARG A 243 11.99 10.46 7.51
C ARG A 243 12.65 9.11 7.85
N SER A 244 12.80 8.20 6.88
CA SER A 244 13.29 6.82 7.11
C SER A 244 14.66 6.55 6.46
N PRO A 245 15.59 5.84 7.15
CA PRO A 245 16.86 5.41 6.57
C PRO A 245 16.71 4.54 5.31
N VAL A 246 15.71 3.64 5.27
CA VAL A 246 15.45 2.79 4.09
C VAL A 246 15.11 3.63 2.86
N LEU A 247 14.31 4.68 3.06
CA LEU A 247 13.95 5.62 2.00
C LEU A 247 15.17 6.42 1.51
N ARG A 248 16.16 6.67 2.38
CA ARG A 248 17.37 7.41 2.01
C ARG A 248 18.14 6.70 0.90
N GLU A 249 18.29 5.38 0.99
CA GLU A 249 18.97 4.59 -0.04
C GLU A 249 18.21 4.61 -1.37
N VAL A 250 16.89 4.42 -1.32
CA VAL A 250 16.07 4.45 -2.53
C VAL A 250 16.09 5.83 -3.18
N ARG A 251 16.00 6.90 -2.39
CA ARG A 251 16.11 8.29 -2.86
C ARG A 251 17.46 8.58 -3.49
N ALA A 252 18.55 8.10 -2.88
CA ALA A 252 19.89 8.28 -3.42
C ALA A 252 20.01 7.62 -4.80
N ARG A 253 19.48 6.40 -4.94
CA ARG A 253 19.43 5.71 -6.24
C ARG A 253 18.62 6.48 -7.29
N LEU A 254 17.38 6.86 -6.98
CA LEU A 254 16.53 7.62 -7.92
C LEU A 254 17.14 8.98 -8.28
N ARG A 255 17.77 9.66 -7.33
CA ARG A 255 18.48 10.92 -7.57
C ARG A 255 19.68 10.73 -8.49
N PHE A 256 20.44 9.66 -8.29
CA PHE A 256 21.55 9.31 -9.17
C PHE A 256 21.08 9.05 -10.60
N GLU A 257 20.03 8.23 -10.77
CA GLU A 257 19.39 7.95 -12.07
C GLU A 257 18.93 9.25 -12.76
N ALA A 258 18.21 10.12 -12.04
CA ALA A 258 17.75 11.40 -12.58
C ALA A 258 18.90 12.33 -13.04
N LEU A 259 19.98 12.39 -12.27
CA LEU A 259 21.14 13.21 -12.60
C LEU A 259 21.92 12.64 -13.79
N ALA A 260 22.02 11.32 -13.90
CA ALA A 260 22.64 10.66 -15.06
C ALA A 260 21.86 10.97 -16.34
N GLU A 261 20.54 10.81 -16.33
CA GLU A 261 19.68 11.10 -17.47
C GLU A 261 19.74 12.58 -17.88
N LEU A 262 19.79 13.51 -16.91
CA LEU A 262 19.97 14.93 -17.20
C LEU A 262 21.29 15.24 -17.89
N ARG A 263 22.37 14.57 -17.52
CA ARG A 263 23.68 14.73 -18.17
C ARG A 263 23.63 14.23 -19.61
N GLU A 264 23.05 13.05 -19.84
CA GLU A 264 22.88 12.48 -21.17
C GLU A 264 22.03 13.36 -22.09
N LEU A 265 20.89 13.85 -21.59
CA LEU A 265 20.03 14.78 -22.32
C LEU A 265 20.76 16.11 -22.60
N GLY A 266 21.58 16.60 -21.67
CA GLY A 266 22.41 17.79 -21.84
C GLY A 266 23.45 17.64 -22.96
N THR A 267 24.18 16.53 -22.97
CA THR A 267 25.14 16.19 -24.04
C THR A 267 24.41 16.07 -25.38
N ARG A 268 23.29 15.34 -25.42
CA ARG A 268 22.53 15.12 -26.64
C ARG A 268 21.98 16.43 -27.22
N ARG A 269 21.50 17.33 -26.37
CA ARG A 269 21.06 18.67 -26.77
C ARG A 269 22.19 19.45 -27.43
N ALA A 270 23.39 19.43 -26.86
CA ALA A 270 24.55 20.14 -27.39
C ALA A 270 24.97 19.60 -28.77
N GLU A 271 24.99 18.27 -28.93
CA GLU A 271 25.27 17.60 -30.22
C GLU A 271 24.25 17.98 -31.30
N LEU A 272 22.96 17.86 -31.00
CA LEU A 272 21.88 18.18 -31.94
C LEU A 272 21.91 19.65 -32.34
N ALA A 273 22.12 20.55 -31.38
CA ALA A 273 22.25 21.98 -31.66
C ALA A 273 23.49 22.30 -32.51
N ALA A 274 24.61 21.60 -32.32
CA ALA A 274 25.80 21.75 -33.15
C ALA A 274 25.58 21.26 -34.58
N ALA A 275 24.96 20.09 -34.75
CA ALA A 275 24.63 19.54 -36.06
C ALA A 275 23.65 20.43 -36.83
N LEU A 276 22.62 20.98 -36.16
CA LEU A 276 21.66 21.89 -36.79
C LEU A 276 22.27 23.24 -37.18
N ARG A 277 23.33 23.69 -36.48
CA ARG A 277 24.11 24.87 -36.93
C ARG A 277 24.89 24.61 -38.22
N GLN A 278 25.31 23.37 -38.46
CA GLN A 278 26.04 22.97 -39.67
C GLN A 278 25.09 22.74 -40.86
N ASP A 279 23.90 22.21 -40.59
CA ASP A 279 22.87 21.96 -41.61
C ASP A 279 21.47 22.38 -41.10
N PRO A 280 21.10 23.67 -41.23
CA PRO A 280 19.84 24.21 -40.70
C PRO A 280 18.57 23.67 -41.36
N ALA A 281 18.67 23.02 -42.54
CA ALA A 281 17.52 22.52 -43.28
C ALA A 281 16.99 21.17 -42.76
N ARG A 282 17.74 20.51 -41.85
CA ARG A 282 17.43 19.18 -41.31
C ARG A 282 16.32 19.20 -40.28
N ARG A 283 15.09 19.00 -40.74
CA ARG A 283 13.88 18.94 -39.90
C ARG A 283 13.93 17.82 -38.85
N ASP A 284 14.50 16.68 -39.18
CA ASP A 284 14.67 15.54 -38.25
C ASP A 284 15.53 15.90 -37.02
N LEU A 285 16.57 16.71 -37.21
CA LEU A 285 17.42 17.20 -36.12
C LEU A 285 16.71 18.25 -35.29
N ALA A 286 15.93 19.14 -35.91
CA ALA A 286 15.12 20.12 -35.21
C ALA A 286 14.04 19.45 -34.35
N ASP A 287 13.34 18.44 -34.88
CA ASP A 287 12.33 17.67 -34.15
C ASP A 287 12.94 16.90 -32.98
N SER A 288 14.11 16.29 -33.19
CA SER A 288 14.86 15.60 -32.13
C SER A 288 15.32 16.56 -31.03
N LEU A 289 15.80 17.76 -31.39
CA LEU A 289 16.20 18.79 -30.44
C LEU A 289 14.99 19.25 -29.62
N ALA A 290 13.86 19.52 -30.27
CA ALA A 290 12.63 19.90 -29.59
C ALA A 290 12.14 18.80 -28.62
N ALA A 291 12.28 17.52 -28.98
CA ALA A 291 11.95 16.41 -28.10
C ALA A 291 12.85 16.34 -26.86
N VAL A 292 14.17 16.52 -27.02
CA VAL A 292 15.11 16.59 -25.88
C VAL A 292 14.82 17.79 -25.00
N GLU A 293 14.52 18.96 -25.58
CA GLU A 293 14.18 20.17 -24.84
C GLU A 293 12.88 20.03 -24.04
N ARG A 294 11.88 19.32 -24.57
CA ARG A 294 10.66 18.97 -23.81
C ARG A 294 10.97 18.12 -22.58
N ARG A 295 11.86 17.12 -22.69
CA ARG A 295 12.28 16.27 -21.55
C ARG A 295 13.13 17.00 -20.52
N LEU A 296 13.85 18.03 -20.98
CA LEU A 296 14.58 18.94 -20.11
C LEU A 296 13.65 19.97 -19.47
N ALA A 297 12.42 20.19 -19.93
CA ALA A 297 11.52 21.15 -19.28
C ALA A 297 11.23 20.75 -17.81
N PRO A 298 10.94 21.73 -16.93
CA PRO A 298 10.56 21.45 -15.55
C PRO A 298 9.28 20.61 -15.43
#